data_AF-A0A8J5BU70-F1
#
_entry.id   AF-A0A8J5BU70-F1
#
_cell.length_a   1.000
_cell.length_b   1.000
_cell.length_c   1.000
_cell.angle_alpha   90.00
_cell.angle_beta   90.00
_cell.angle_gamma   90.00
#
_symmetry.space_group_name_H-M   'P 1'
#
loop_
_entity.id
_entity.type
_entity.pdbx_description
1 polymer ?
#
loop_
_entity_poly.entity_id
_entity_poly.type
_entity_poly.pdbx_seq_one_letter_code
_entity_poly.pdbx_strand_id
1 'polypeptide(L)'
;MPTTMFMFAEQLEYDEETVVKLERLNLFLGLFYTPMWMSSTLAADAPANDLQFMKDMMKFKRTDPEIAQAVLQKLENHKCYLTQEVVPFALFGSRLSDKEKQDIAAKLHATEKPDSFRRGKPMFPQVTARTTLADLVGPESSSA
;
A
#
# COMPACT_ATOMS: atom_id res chain seq x y z
N MET A 1 14.22 -17.42 3.67
CA MET A 1 14.16 -18.64 2.85
C MET A 1 14.54 -18.37 1.38
N PRO A 2 13.87 -17.48 0.61
CA PRO A 2 14.19 -17.29 -0.82
C PRO A 2 15.56 -16.67 -1.11
N THR A 3 16.03 -15.76 -0.25
CA THR A 3 17.35 -15.10 -0.39
C THR A 3 18.49 -16.07 -0.15
N THR A 4 18.35 -16.94 0.85
CA THR A 4 19.30 -18.03 1.12
C THR A 4 19.33 -19.04 -0.02
N MET A 5 18.17 -19.38 -0.60
CA MET A 5 18.07 -20.29 -1.75
C MET A 5 18.77 -19.73 -3.00
N PHE A 6 18.65 -18.43 -3.27
CA PHE A 6 19.35 -17.80 -4.40
C PHE A 6 20.85 -17.71 -4.18
N MET A 7 21.29 -17.30 -2.98
CA MET A 7 22.71 -17.18 -2.65
C MET A 7 23.46 -18.51 -2.77
N PHE A 8 22.77 -19.62 -2.53
CA PHE A 8 23.33 -20.97 -2.62
C PHE A 8 22.80 -21.75 -3.84
N ALA A 9 22.30 -21.06 -4.87
CA ALA A 9 21.69 -21.72 -6.03
C ALA A 9 22.63 -22.71 -6.72
N GLU A 10 23.93 -22.39 -6.83
CA GLU A 10 24.95 -23.29 -7.38
C GLU A 10 25.14 -24.54 -6.53
N GLN A 11 25.17 -24.40 -5.20
CA GLN A 11 25.34 -25.51 -4.26
C GLN A 11 24.09 -26.40 -4.16
N LEU A 12 22.93 -25.85 -4.54
CA LEU A 12 21.64 -26.54 -4.56
C LEU A 12 21.30 -27.09 -5.95
N GLU A 13 22.18 -26.90 -6.94
CA GLU A 13 22.06 -27.41 -8.31
C GLU A 13 20.73 -27.02 -8.98
N TYR A 14 20.25 -25.80 -8.74
CA TYR A 14 19.03 -25.31 -9.38
C TYR A 14 19.24 -25.06 -10.87
N ASP A 15 18.20 -25.37 -11.66
CA ASP A 15 18.18 -25.05 -13.08
C ASP A 15 18.10 -23.53 -13.31
N GLU A 16 18.51 -23.08 -14.50
CA GLU A 16 18.56 -21.66 -14.85
C GLU A 16 17.20 -20.95 -14.71
N GLU A 17 16.09 -21.63 -15.00
CA GLU A 17 14.74 -21.05 -14.88
C GLU A 17 14.41 -20.76 -13.41
N THR A 18 14.75 -21.69 -12.52
CA THR A 18 14.60 -21.53 -11.07
C THR A 18 15.48 -20.39 -10.55
N VAL A 19 16.72 -20.27 -11.01
CA VAL A 19 17.63 -19.19 -10.61
C VAL A 19 17.06 -17.82 -10.99
N VAL A 20 16.58 -17.66 -12.22
CA VAL A 20 15.96 -16.40 -12.69
C VAL A 20 14.72 -16.04 -11.86
N LYS A 21 13.87 -17.02 -11.53
CA LYS A 21 12.70 -16.80 -10.67
C LYS A 21 13.09 -16.37 -9.25
N LEU A 22 14.12 -17.00 -8.69
CA LEU A 22 14.65 -16.66 -7.37
C LEU A 22 15.27 -15.26 -7.35
N GLU A 23 15.98 -14.87 -8.41
CA GLU A 23 16.52 -13.52 -8.56
C GLU A 23 15.41 -12.47 -8.55
N ARG A 24 14.40 -12.64 -9.42
CA ARG A 24 13.23 -11.74 -9.52
C ARG A 24 12.51 -11.61 -8.18
N LEU A 25 12.30 -12.72 -7.48
CA LEU A 25 11.68 -12.73 -6.15
C LEU A 25 12.54 -12.02 -5.12
N ASN A 26 13.86 -12.20 -5.12
CA ASN A 26 14.75 -11.52 -4.18
C ASN A 26 14.83 -10.02 -4.40
N LEU A 27 14.84 -9.58 -5.66
CA LEU A 27 14.74 -8.16 -5.99
C LEU A 27 13.45 -7.56 -5.43
N PHE A 28 12.31 -8.24 -5.62
CA PHE A 28 11.05 -7.80 -5.04
C PHE A 28 11.08 -7.77 -3.50
N LEU A 29 11.57 -8.83 -2.87
CA LEU A 29 11.62 -8.95 -1.42
C LEU A 29 12.51 -7.87 -0.79
N GLY A 30 13.69 -7.64 -1.38
CA GLY A 30 14.66 -6.67 -0.88
C GLY A 30 14.24 -5.22 -1.11
N LEU A 31 13.72 -4.91 -2.30
CA LEU A 31 13.39 -3.53 -2.67
C LEU A 31 12.04 -3.06 -2.12
N PHE A 32 11.06 -3.96 -1.97
CA PHE A 32 9.69 -3.56 -1.67
C PHE A 32 9.11 -4.23 -0.43
N TYR A 33 9.05 -5.57 -0.40
CA TYR A 33 8.30 -6.25 0.65
C TYR A 33 8.92 -6.06 2.03
N THR A 34 10.24 -6.21 2.15
CA THR A 34 10.93 -6.10 3.44
C THR A 34 10.88 -4.67 4.00
N PRO A 35 11.19 -3.62 3.21
CA PRO A 35 11.00 -2.24 3.67
C PRO A 35 9.56 -1.93 4.09
N MET A 36 8.56 -2.40 3.33
CA MET A 36 7.14 -2.20 3.65
C MET A 36 6.75 -2.91 4.95
N TRP A 37 7.15 -4.17 5.13
CA TRP A 37 6.89 -4.93 6.34
C TRP A 37 7.47 -4.24 7.58
N MET A 38 8.74 -3.83 7.50
CA MET A 38 9.41 -3.12 8.60
C MET A 38 8.80 -1.74 8.88
N SER A 39 8.13 -1.16 7.89
CA SER A 39 7.47 0.14 7.96
C SER A 39 6.08 0.12 8.58
N SER A 40 5.51 -1.07 8.82
CA SER A 40 4.11 -1.28 9.22
C SER A 40 3.92 -1.41 10.74
N THR A 41 4.68 -0.64 11.53
CA THR A 41 4.68 -0.73 13.00
C THR A 41 3.54 0.04 13.67
N LEU A 42 2.98 1.05 13.01
CA LEU A 42 1.92 1.91 13.52
C LEU A 42 0.72 1.91 12.58
N ALA A 43 -0.48 1.66 13.13
CA ALA A 43 -1.71 1.63 12.35
C ALA A 43 -2.03 2.98 11.68
N ALA A 44 -1.65 4.11 12.31
CA ALA A 44 -1.81 5.44 11.74
C ALA A 44 -0.98 5.65 10.45
N ASP A 45 0.11 4.91 10.26
CA ASP A 45 0.93 4.98 9.05
C ASP A 45 0.44 4.04 7.94
N ALA A 46 -0.49 3.13 8.24
CA ALA A 46 -0.98 2.13 7.29
C ALA A 46 -1.58 2.74 6.00
N PRO A 47 -2.43 3.79 6.05
CA PRO A 47 -2.96 4.38 4.82
C PRO A 47 -1.87 4.92 3.89
N ALA A 48 -0.85 5.57 4.46
CA ALA A 48 0.26 6.13 3.70
C ALA A 48 1.13 5.02 3.11
N ASN A 49 1.48 4.01 3.91
CA ASN A 49 2.29 2.88 3.49
C ASN A 49 1.62 2.08 2.36
N ASP A 50 0.34 1.76 2.50
CA ASP A 50 -0.40 0.95 1.53
C ASP A 50 -0.59 1.71 0.22
N LEU A 51 -0.96 3.00 0.27
CA LEU A 51 -1.08 3.83 -0.92
C LEU A 51 0.26 3.95 -1.66
N GLN A 52 1.35 4.18 -0.92
CA GLN A 52 2.68 4.28 -1.51
C GLN A 52 3.12 2.96 -2.13
N PHE A 53 2.90 1.84 -1.44
CA PHE A 53 3.27 0.52 -1.95
C PHE A 53 2.49 0.15 -3.22
N MET A 54 1.18 0.44 -3.26
CA MET A 54 0.38 0.28 -4.49
C MET A 54 0.94 1.10 -5.65
N LYS A 55 1.31 2.37 -5.41
CA LYS A 55 1.92 3.24 -6.44
C LYS A 55 3.26 2.70 -6.92
N ASP A 56 4.09 2.20 -6.02
CA ASP A 56 5.39 1.65 -6.37
C ASP A 56 5.25 0.36 -7.18
N MET A 57 4.26 -0.49 -6.88
CA MET A 57 3.93 -1.64 -7.72
C MET A 57 3.38 -1.24 -9.10
N MET A 58 2.58 -0.18 -9.19
CA MET A 58 2.13 0.35 -10.50
C MET A 58 3.31 0.83 -11.36
N LYS A 59 4.36 1.41 -10.75
CA LYS A 59 5.59 1.79 -11.46
C LYS A 59 6.45 0.58 -11.79
N PHE A 60 6.63 -0.33 -10.84
CA PHE A 60 7.44 -1.54 -10.96
C PHE A 60 6.90 -2.51 -12.01
N LYS A 61 5.62 -2.42 -12.36
CA LYS A 61 5.01 -3.13 -13.49
C LYS A 61 5.77 -2.94 -14.82
N ARG A 62 6.51 -1.84 -14.99
CA ARG A 62 7.39 -1.60 -16.15
C ARG A 62 8.63 -2.51 -16.18
N THR A 63 9.07 -2.96 -15.01
CA THR A 63 10.26 -3.81 -14.82
C THR A 63 9.86 -5.28 -14.74
N ASP A 64 8.89 -5.60 -13.90
CA ASP A 64 8.38 -6.97 -13.75
C ASP A 64 6.85 -6.95 -13.65
N PRO A 65 6.13 -7.11 -14.78
CA PRO A 65 4.68 -7.02 -14.79
C PRO A 65 4.00 -8.17 -14.06
N GLU A 66 4.63 -9.35 -14.02
CA GLU A 66 4.05 -10.55 -13.39
C GLU A 66 4.05 -10.40 -11.87
N ILE A 67 5.21 -10.06 -11.28
CA ILE A 67 5.29 -9.82 -9.83
C ILE A 67 4.42 -8.63 -9.44
N ALA A 68 4.52 -7.51 -10.15
CA ALA A 68 3.73 -6.33 -9.83
C ALA A 68 2.22 -6.62 -9.86
N GLN A 69 1.75 -7.37 -10.86
CA GLN A 69 0.33 -7.73 -10.97
C GLN A 69 -0.11 -8.68 -9.85
N ALA A 70 0.71 -9.68 -9.51
CA ALA A 70 0.41 -10.60 -8.40
C ALA A 70 0.33 -9.85 -7.06
N VAL A 71 1.24 -8.91 -6.82
CA VAL A 71 1.25 -8.10 -5.59
C VAL A 71 0.06 -7.15 -5.53
N LEU A 72 -0.26 -6.45 -6.63
CA LEU A 72 -1.44 -5.57 -6.70
C LEU A 72 -2.74 -6.34 -6.41
N GLN A 73 -2.89 -7.56 -6.93
CA GLN A 73 -4.03 -8.43 -6.61
C GLN A 73 -4.10 -8.79 -5.13
N LYS A 74 -2.96 -8.96 -4.45
CA LYS A 74 -2.94 -9.20 -3.00
C LYS A 74 -3.28 -7.95 -2.20
N LEU A 75 -2.80 -6.78 -2.64
CA LEU A 75 -3.09 -5.49 -2.01
C LEU A 75 -4.57 -5.07 -2.12
N GLU A 76 -5.35 -5.66 -3.03
CA GLU A 76 -6.81 -5.49 -3.01
C GLU A 76 -7.43 -5.89 -1.66
N ASN A 77 -6.85 -6.85 -0.95
CA ASN A 77 -7.31 -7.25 0.39
C ASN A 77 -6.89 -6.25 1.48
N HIS A 78 -5.93 -5.37 1.20
CA HIS A 78 -5.40 -4.36 2.12
C HIS A 78 -6.12 -3.01 1.99
N LYS A 79 -7.07 -2.89 1.05
CA LYS A 79 -7.84 -1.65 0.83
C LYS A 79 -8.66 -1.20 2.04
N CYS A 80 -8.78 -2.02 3.09
CA CYS A 80 -9.39 -1.61 4.36
C CYS A 80 -8.68 -0.40 4.99
N TYR A 81 -7.38 -0.20 4.75
CA TYR A 81 -6.66 0.98 5.25
C TYR A 81 -6.82 2.23 4.38
N LEU A 82 -7.44 2.09 3.20
CA LEU A 82 -7.64 3.17 2.25
C LEU A 82 -9.10 3.62 2.18
N THR A 83 -9.95 3.17 3.10
CA THR A 83 -11.35 3.58 3.14
C THR A 83 -11.50 4.96 3.77
N GLN A 84 -12.62 5.63 3.49
CA GLN A 84 -12.90 6.99 3.97
C GLN A 84 -12.82 7.08 5.50
N GLU A 85 -13.25 6.05 6.21
CA GLU A 85 -13.27 5.96 7.68
C GLU A 85 -11.86 5.88 8.28
N VAL A 86 -10.89 5.32 7.56
CA VAL A 86 -9.55 4.99 8.08
C VAL A 86 -8.50 6.02 7.67
N VAL A 87 -8.63 6.60 6.47
CA VAL A 87 -7.68 7.59 5.92
C VAL A 87 -7.40 8.77 6.86
N PRO A 88 -8.37 9.35 7.60
CA PRO A 88 -8.11 10.43 8.54
C PRO A 88 -7.10 10.09 9.64
N PHE A 89 -6.94 8.81 10.00
CA PHE A 89 -5.94 8.41 11.00
C PHE A 89 -4.51 8.69 10.56
N ALA A 90 -4.26 8.85 9.27
CA ALA A 90 -2.94 9.22 8.74
C ALA A 90 -2.46 10.60 9.21
N LEU A 91 -3.36 11.46 9.72
CA LEU A 91 -2.99 12.73 10.36
C LEU A 91 -2.10 12.53 11.59
N PHE A 92 -2.30 11.42 12.31
CA PHE A 92 -1.55 11.06 13.51
C PHE A 92 -0.27 10.26 13.20
N GLY A 93 -0.06 9.89 11.93
CA GLY A 93 1.12 9.17 11.47
C GLY A 93 2.35 10.08 11.29
N SER A 94 3.51 9.48 11.08
CA SER A 94 4.77 10.18 10.80
C SER A 94 5.17 10.14 9.33
N ARG A 95 4.44 9.39 8.50
CA ARG A 95 4.76 9.16 7.09
C ARG A 95 4.41 10.30 6.13
N LEU A 96 3.53 11.20 6.55
CA LEU A 96 3.05 12.30 5.70
C LEU A 96 3.79 13.59 6.01
N SER A 97 4.08 14.35 4.95
CA SER A 97 4.54 15.74 5.08
C SER A 97 3.45 16.63 5.68
N ASP A 98 3.85 17.77 6.25
CA ASP A 98 2.89 18.75 6.80
C ASP A 98 1.88 19.21 5.75
N LYS A 99 2.30 19.34 4.49
CA LYS A 99 1.41 19.68 3.37
C LYS A 99 0.37 18.60 3.13
N GLU A 100 0.76 17.33 3.07
CA GLU A 100 -0.19 16.23 2.87
C GLU A 100 -1.18 16.12 4.03
N LYS A 101 -0.72 16.37 5.27
CA LYS A 101 -1.61 16.44 6.44
C LYS A 101 -2.58 17.62 6.35
N GLN A 102 -2.11 18.78 5.92
CA GLN A 102 -2.96 19.95 5.68
C GLN A 102 -4.01 19.68 4.60
N ASP A 103 -3.63 19.03 3.50
CA ASP A 103 -4.55 18.68 2.41
C ASP A 103 -5.65 17.72 2.90
N ILE A 104 -5.30 16.71 3.69
CA ILE A 104 -6.28 15.80 4.33
C ILE A 104 -7.18 16.57 5.30
N ALA A 105 -6.61 17.41 6.18
CA ALA A 105 -7.36 18.14 7.19
C ALA A 105 -8.32 19.17 6.57
N ALA A 106 -7.87 19.90 5.54
CA ALA A 106 -8.70 20.85 4.80
C ALA A 106 -9.85 20.13 4.10
N LYS A 107 -9.58 18.98 3.47
CA LYS A 107 -10.61 18.17 2.83
C LYS A 107 -11.63 17.62 3.83
N LEU A 108 -11.16 17.14 4.99
CA LEU A 108 -12.01 16.65 6.07
C LEU A 108 -12.92 17.77 6.62
N HIS A 109 -12.36 18.96 6.83
CA HIS A 109 -13.12 20.12 7.32
C HIS A 109 -14.19 20.60 6.32
N ALA A 110 -13.89 20.53 5.02
CA ALA A 110 -14.83 20.89 3.95
C ALA A 110 -15.88 19.80 3.67
N THR A 111 -15.75 18.61 4.25
CA THR A 111 -16.66 17.49 4.00
C THR A 111 -17.85 17.56 4.95
N GLU A 112 -19.06 17.66 4.39
CA GLU A 112 -20.28 17.66 5.18
C GLU A 112 -20.47 16.33 5.92
N LYS A 113 -20.89 16.43 7.18
CA LYS A 113 -21.20 15.25 7.99
C LYS A 113 -22.55 14.68 7.52
N PRO A 114 -22.61 13.40 7.12
CA PRO A 114 -23.86 12.81 6.68
C PRO A 114 -24.82 12.62 7.87
N ASP A 115 -26.13 12.68 7.61
CA ASP A 115 -27.18 12.43 8.62
C ASP A 115 -27.15 11.00 9.18
N SER A 116 -26.61 10.07 8.39
CA SER A 116 -26.42 8.68 8.79
C SER A 116 -25.17 8.10 8.14
N PHE A 117 -24.47 7.24 8.88
CA PHE A 117 -23.30 6.51 8.39
C PHE A 117 -23.69 5.14 7.87
N ARG A 118 -22.93 4.65 6.90
CA ARG A 118 -23.08 3.29 6.40
C ARG A 118 -22.82 2.27 7.50
N ARG A 119 -23.60 1.18 7.48
CA ARG A 119 -23.33 -0.01 8.30
C ARG A 119 -22.88 -1.17 7.40
N GLY A 120 -21.98 -1.99 7.89
CA GLY A 120 -21.49 -3.19 7.19
C GLY A 120 -20.14 -2.98 6.51
N LYS A 121 -19.91 -3.68 5.38
CA LYS A 121 -18.61 -3.68 4.70
C LYS A 121 -18.31 -2.28 4.11
N PRO A 122 -17.11 -1.74 4.32
CA PRO A 122 -16.75 -0.43 3.77
C PRO A 122 -16.63 -0.48 2.25
N MET A 123 -16.73 0.69 1.61
CA MET A 123 -16.41 0.81 0.19
C MET A 123 -14.91 0.91 -0.02
N PHE A 124 -14.39 0.04 -0.86
CA PHE A 124 -12.99 0.11 -1.25
C PHE A 124 -12.80 1.07 -2.42
N PRO A 125 -11.81 1.98 -2.36
CA PRO A 125 -11.57 2.93 -3.43
C PRO A 125 -10.91 2.26 -4.65
N GLN A 126 -11.02 2.95 -5.78
CA GLN A 126 -10.18 2.70 -6.95
C GLN A 126 -8.94 3.58 -6.83
N VAL A 127 -7.77 2.96 -6.71
CA VAL A 127 -6.49 3.65 -6.54
C VAL A 127 -5.79 3.72 -7.89
N THR A 128 -5.24 4.89 -8.20
CA THR A 128 -4.42 5.13 -9.38
C THR A 128 -3.05 5.66 -8.95
N ALA A 129 -2.10 5.74 -9.89
CA ALA A 129 -0.78 6.31 -9.62
C ALA A 129 -0.83 7.78 -9.15
N ARG A 130 -1.92 8.50 -9.42
CA ARG A 130 -2.10 9.92 -9.05
C ARG A 130 -2.91 10.12 -7.78
N THR A 131 -3.59 9.09 -7.28
CA THR A 131 -4.45 9.18 -6.10
C THR A 131 -3.64 9.64 -4.89
N THR A 132 -4.09 10.66 -4.20
CA THR A 132 -3.58 11.12 -2.90
C THR A 132 -4.46 10.61 -1.78
N LEU A 133 -4.01 10.67 -0.52
CA LEU A 133 -4.87 10.32 0.61
C LEU A 133 -6.02 11.33 0.76
N ALA A 134 -5.81 12.60 0.42
CA ALA A 134 -6.88 13.61 0.43
C ALA A 134 -8.01 13.26 -0.56
N ASP A 135 -7.71 12.63 -1.70
CA ASP A 135 -8.72 12.16 -2.66
C ASP A 135 -9.62 11.05 -2.09
N LEU A 136 -9.17 10.38 -1.02
CA LEU A 136 -9.88 9.29 -0.37
C LEU A 136 -10.71 9.75 0.84
N VAL A 137 -10.70 11.05 1.16
CA VAL A 137 -11.57 11.63 2.19
C VAL A 137 -12.96 11.89 1.61
N GLY A 138 -14.00 11.46 2.33
CA GLY A 138 -15.39 11.64 1.94
C GLY A 138 -16.35 11.60 3.13
N PRO A 139 -17.67 11.56 2.91
CA PRO A 139 -18.67 11.71 3.98
C PRO A 139 -18.49 10.74 5.16
N GLU A 140 -18.01 9.52 4.92
CA GLU A 140 -17.79 8.52 5.98
C GLU A 140 -16.53 8.81 6.83
N SER A 141 -15.69 9.77 6.42
CA SER A 141 -14.49 10.20 7.17
C SER A 141 -14.80 10.92 8.48
N SER A 142 -16.04 11.40 8.66
CA SER A 142 -16.49 12.11 9.86
C SER A 142 -17.22 11.21 10.87
N SER A 143 -17.05 9.89 10.74
CA SER A 143 -17.74 8.86 11.54
C SER A 143 -17.12 8.60 12.93
N ALA A 144 -15.96 9.22 13.22
CA ALA A 144 -15.29 9.13 14.52
C ALA A 144 -15.86 10.10 15.57
#